data_AF-A0A924GM13-F1
#
_entry.id   AF-A0A924GM13-F1
#
_cell.length_a   1.000
_cell.length_b   1.000
_cell.length_c   1.000
_cell.angle_alpha   90.00
_cell.angle_beta   90.00
_cell.angle_gamma   90.00
#
_symmetry.space_group_name_H-M   'P 1'
#
loop_
_entity.id
_entity.type
_entity.pdbx_description
1 polymer ?
#
loop_
_entity_poly.entity_id
_entity_poly.type
_entity_poly.pdbx_seq_one_letter_code
_entity_poly.pdbx_strand_id
1 'polypeptide(L)'
;MQPALEPVTVHAWPQHQWLAVQALRSAQAMTVISIATPATENRRVARSLVRSALRETLAVLLGQPAASIALVSPLGRVIHVDSTTCPLSLSISHSPGISVAAICQGAAIGIDVMQIEAVTPGHPDWLRLASDYLGPQVTANLQSAPPATFQSVFAQAWTDFEAALKCLGLGLTEWSPELASRLASCRVMALDLPASYCGSIATVAGDSVTQLARRT
;
A
#
# COMPACT_ATOMS: atom_id res chain seq x y z
N MET A 1 -10.23 9.28 -21.85
CA MET A 1 -9.92 9.60 -20.44
C MET A 1 -10.72 8.62 -19.61
N GLN A 2 -10.09 7.61 -19.00
CA GLN A 2 -10.80 6.77 -18.03
C GLN A 2 -11.26 7.65 -16.86
N PRO A 3 -12.48 7.47 -16.33
CA PRO A 3 -12.91 8.23 -15.16
C PRO A 3 -11.93 7.97 -14.02
N ALA A 4 -11.54 9.03 -13.30
CA ALA A 4 -10.75 8.89 -12.09
C ALA A 4 -11.51 7.99 -11.13
N LEU A 5 -10.86 6.92 -10.67
CA LEU A 5 -11.44 6.04 -9.66
C LEU A 5 -11.57 6.83 -8.36
N GLU A 6 -12.72 6.71 -7.69
CA GLU A 6 -12.89 7.33 -6.37
C GLU A 6 -11.80 6.82 -5.41
N PRO A 7 -11.22 7.70 -4.58
CA PRO A 7 -10.25 7.30 -3.57
C PRO A 7 -10.83 6.24 -2.62
N VAL A 8 -10.00 5.30 -2.20
CA VAL A 8 -10.37 4.26 -1.24
C VAL A 8 -10.47 4.87 0.14
N THR A 9 -11.63 4.72 0.77
CA THR A 9 -11.85 5.11 2.17
C THR A 9 -10.82 4.46 3.09
N VAL A 10 -10.21 5.25 3.97
CA VAL A 10 -9.30 4.78 5.01
C VAL A 10 -9.96 4.88 6.37
N HIS A 11 -10.04 3.78 7.09
CA HIS A 11 -10.69 3.73 8.40
C HIS A 11 -9.67 3.91 9.53
N ALA A 12 -9.79 4.99 10.29
CA ALA A 12 -8.94 5.22 11.46
C ALA A 12 -9.16 4.14 12.53
N TRP A 13 -8.08 3.48 12.95
CA TRP A 13 -8.09 2.55 14.07
C TRP A 13 -7.67 3.27 15.37
N PRO A 14 -8.31 2.97 16.53
CA PRO A 14 -9.37 1.97 16.73
C PRO A 14 -10.80 2.48 16.44
N GLN A 15 -11.00 3.78 16.24
CA GLN A 15 -12.32 4.44 16.28
C GLN A 15 -13.31 3.88 15.26
N HIS A 16 -12.82 3.51 14.07
CA HIS A 16 -13.62 3.06 12.93
C HIS A 16 -13.29 1.63 12.50
N GLN A 17 -12.69 0.83 13.38
CA GLN A 17 -12.33 -0.57 13.08
C GLN A 17 -13.54 -1.41 12.60
N TRP A 18 -14.71 -1.17 13.15
CA TRP A 18 -15.93 -1.90 12.80
C TRP A 18 -16.35 -1.66 11.33
N LEU A 19 -16.15 -0.45 10.79
CA LEU A 19 -16.39 -0.13 9.37
C LEU A 19 -15.43 -0.91 8.48
N ALA A 20 -14.16 -1.02 8.89
CA ALA A 20 -13.17 -1.81 8.17
C ALA A 20 -13.55 -3.30 8.09
N VAL A 21 -14.04 -3.86 9.20
CA VAL A 21 -14.54 -5.25 9.23
C VAL A 21 -15.80 -5.40 8.38
N GLN A 22 -16.71 -4.42 8.37
CA GLN A 22 -17.88 -4.45 7.50
C GLN A 22 -17.49 -4.43 6.02
N ALA A 23 -16.53 -3.59 5.63
CA ALA A 23 -16.00 -3.55 4.27
C ALA A 23 -15.40 -4.91 3.84
N LEU A 24 -14.67 -5.58 4.74
CA LEU A 24 -14.14 -6.93 4.49
C LEU A 24 -15.21 -8.01 4.35
N ARG A 25 -16.38 -7.84 4.98
CA ARG A 25 -17.52 -8.75 4.85
C ARG A 25 -18.42 -8.42 3.65
N SER A 26 -18.19 -7.28 3.01
CA SER A 26 -18.92 -6.85 1.82
C SER A 26 -18.37 -7.49 0.54
N ALA A 27 -19.04 -7.26 -0.58
CA ALA A 27 -18.57 -7.71 -1.90
C ALA A 27 -17.20 -7.12 -2.30
N GLN A 28 -16.77 -6.00 -1.69
CA GLN A 28 -15.46 -5.41 -1.96
C GLN A 28 -14.31 -6.26 -1.42
N ALA A 29 -14.56 -7.08 -0.38
CA ALA A 29 -13.60 -8.02 0.18
C ALA A 29 -12.22 -7.42 0.54
N MET A 30 -12.18 -6.12 0.80
CA MET A 30 -10.97 -5.35 1.08
C MET A 30 -11.27 -4.20 2.02
N THR A 31 -10.29 -3.84 2.85
CA THR A 31 -10.31 -2.58 3.60
C THR A 31 -8.91 -2.00 3.78
N VAL A 32 -8.86 -0.71 4.14
CA VAL A 32 -7.64 -0.02 4.57
C VAL A 32 -7.89 0.58 5.95
N ILE A 33 -6.95 0.35 6.86
CA ILE A 33 -6.94 1.00 8.18
C ILE A 33 -5.74 1.95 8.29
N SER A 34 -5.94 3.09 8.94
CA SER A 34 -4.86 3.98 9.36
C SER A 34 -4.63 3.91 10.86
N ILE A 35 -3.38 4.00 11.27
CA ILE A 35 -2.93 3.96 12.66
C ILE A 35 -2.09 5.21 12.88
N ALA A 36 -2.52 6.07 13.80
CA ALA A 36 -1.70 7.19 14.26
C ALA A 36 -0.44 6.64 14.96
N THR A 37 0.72 7.17 14.59
CA THR A 37 2.00 6.75 15.16
C THR A 37 2.85 7.96 15.54
N PRO A 38 3.86 7.82 16.41
CA PRO A 38 4.77 8.92 16.66
C PRO A 38 5.44 9.40 15.36
N ALA A 39 5.55 10.72 15.18
CA ALA A 39 6.24 11.33 14.04
C ALA A 39 7.77 11.22 14.21
N THR A 40 8.30 10.03 13.96
CA THR A 40 9.73 9.71 14.10
C THR A 40 10.18 8.76 13.02
N GLU A 41 11.46 8.85 12.66
CA GLU A 41 12.12 7.90 11.78
C GLU A 41 12.27 6.51 12.42
N ASN A 42 12.20 6.40 13.74
CA ASN A 42 12.27 5.12 14.43
C ASN A 42 10.98 4.31 14.28
N ARG A 43 10.97 3.40 13.31
CA ARG A 43 9.79 2.59 12.95
C ARG A 43 9.44 1.48 13.95
N ARG A 44 10.17 1.29 15.07
CA ARG A 44 9.86 0.20 16.03
C ARG A 44 8.45 0.33 16.61
N VAL A 45 8.09 1.51 17.11
CA VAL A 45 6.78 1.75 17.73
C VAL A 45 5.68 1.64 16.67
N ALA A 46 5.87 2.29 15.50
CA ALA A 46 4.92 2.22 14.39
C ALA A 46 4.63 0.77 13.95
N ARG A 47 5.68 -0.06 13.80
CA ARG A 47 5.57 -1.49 13.47
C ARG A 47 4.82 -2.28 14.55
N SER A 48 5.05 -2.00 15.82
CA SER A 48 4.32 -2.65 16.91
C SER A 48 2.83 -2.29 16.87
N LEU A 49 2.52 -0.99 16.74
CA LEU A 49 1.15 -0.47 16.74
C LEU A 49 0.32 -1.03 15.57
N VAL A 50 0.85 -0.98 14.34
CA VAL A 50 0.13 -1.52 13.16
C VAL A 50 -0.11 -3.02 13.28
N ARG A 51 0.82 -3.77 13.87
CA ARG A 51 0.66 -5.22 14.08
C ARG A 51 -0.38 -5.52 15.16
N SER A 52 -0.48 -4.72 16.21
CA SER A 52 -1.57 -4.84 17.18
C SER A 52 -2.92 -4.53 16.53
N ALA A 53 -3.01 -3.41 15.79
CA ALA A 53 -4.23 -3.02 15.09
C ALA A 53 -4.69 -4.07 14.07
N LEU A 54 -3.76 -4.67 13.32
CA LEU A 54 -4.06 -5.78 12.41
C LEU A 54 -4.59 -7.00 13.17
N ARG A 55 -3.94 -7.42 14.26
CA ARG A 55 -4.41 -8.58 15.04
C ARG A 55 -5.80 -8.36 15.61
N GLU A 56 -6.08 -7.19 16.15
CA GLU A 56 -7.41 -6.87 16.67
C GLU A 56 -8.48 -6.82 15.57
N THR A 57 -8.14 -6.26 14.41
CA THR A 57 -9.08 -6.18 13.28
C THR A 57 -9.40 -7.57 12.73
N LEU A 58 -8.37 -8.41 12.59
CA LEU A 58 -8.51 -9.80 12.16
C LEU A 58 -9.21 -10.68 13.20
N ALA A 59 -9.00 -10.42 14.49
CA ALA A 59 -9.71 -11.10 15.58
C ALA A 59 -11.23 -10.95 15.44
N VAL A 60 -11.70 -9.71 15.20
CA VAL A 60 -13.12 -9.42 14.98
C VAL A 60 -13.62 -10.04 13.68
N LEU A 61 -12.83 -9.99 12.60
CA LEU A 61 -13.19 -10.59 11.32
C LEU A 61 -13.39 -12.10 11.44
N LEU A 62 -12.43 -12.79 12.06
CA LEU A 62 -12.33 -14.25 12.12
C LEU A 62 -13.06 -14.87 13.32
N GLY A 63 -13.52 -14.04 14.27
CA GLY A 63 -14.14 -14.53 15.51
C GLY A 63 -13.15 -15.26 16.43
N GLN A 64 -11.88 -14.85 16.42
CA GLN A 64 -10.79 -15.48 17.19
C GLN A 64 -10.13 -14.46 18.14
N PRO A 65 -9.48 -14.88 19.23
CA PRO A 65 -8.71 -13.97 20.07
C PRO A 65 -7.56 -13.29 19.29
N ALA A 66 -7.33 -11.99 19.50
CA ALA A 66 -6.21 -11.29 18.84
C ALA A 66 -4.84 -11.92 19.11
N ALA A 67 -4.65 -12.50 20.30
CA ALA A 67 -3.43 -13.21 20.66
C ALA A 67 -3.17 -14.48 19.83
N SER A 68 -4.21 -15.11 19.26
CA SER A 68 -4.05 -16.28 18.39
C SER A 68 -3.79 -15.92 16.93
N ILE A 69 -3.89 -14.64 16.55
CA ILE A 69 -3.62 -14.20 15.18
C ILE A 69 -2.11 -14.11 14.94
N ALA A 70 -1.58 -15.10 14.20
CA ALA A 70 -0.20 -15.15 13.78
C ALA A 70 0.03 -14.31 12.51
N LEU A 71 0.72 -13.18 12.67
CA LEU A 71 1.23 -12.37 11.56
C LEU A 71 2.65 -12.80 11.24
N VAL A 72 2.85 -13.51 10.13
CA VAL A 72 4.16 -14.00 9.71
C VAL A 72 4.81 -12.98 8.79
N SER A 73 6.09 -12.69 9.00
CA SER A 73 6.85 -11.71 8.20
C SER A 73 8.21 -12.27 7.81
N PRO A 74 8.26 -13.19 6.84
CA PRO A 74 9.52 -13.79 6.41
C PRO A 74 10.41 -12.71 5.76
N LEU A 75 11.73 -12.86 5.88
CA LEU A 75 12.68 -11.96 5.23
C LEU A 75 12.42 -11.92 3.72
N GLY A 76 12.26 -10.70 3.18
CA GLY A 76 12.01 -10.49 1.75
C GLY A 76 10.64 -10.95 1.25
N ARG A 77 9.69 -11.29 2.12
CA ARG A 77 8.32 -11.69 1.72
C ARG A 77 7.25 -10.81 2.36
N VAL A 78 6.10 -10.79 1.70
CA VAL A 78 4.90 -10.08 2.17
C VAL A 78 4.40 -10.70 3.48
N ILE A 79 3.87 -9.85 4.35
CA ILE A 79 3.24 -10.27 5.60
C ILE A 79 1.99 -11.08 5.25
N HIS A 80 1.81 -12.23 5.87
CA HIS A 80 0.60 -13.03 5.71
C HIS A 80 0.04 -13.46 7.06
N VAL A 81 -1.25 -13.76 7.04
CA VAL A 81 -1.95 -14.39 8.16
C VAL A 81 -1.84 -15.89 7.97
N ASP A 82 -1.36 -16.60 8.99
CA ASP A 82 -1.43 -18.07 8.99
C ASP A 82 -2.87 -18.49 9.36
N SER A 83 -3.74 -18.52 8.35
CA SER A 83 -5.14 -18.93 8.48
C SER A 83 -5.50 -19.91 7.38
N THR A 84 -5.97 -21.09 7.77
CA THR A 84 -6.45 -22.13 6.85
C THR A 84 -7.90 -21.91 6.41
N THR A 85 -8.63 -20.99 7.06
CA THR A 85 -10.07 -20.80 6.85
C THR A 85 -10.40 -19.65 5.91
N CYS A 86 -9.52 -18.64 5.79
CA CYS A 86 -9.71 -17.50 4.91
C CYS A 86 -8.37 -17.03 4.34
N PRO A 87 -8.13 -17.12 3.02
CA PRO A 87 -6.90 -16.62 2.42
C PRO A 87 -6.90 -15.09 2.46
N LEU A 88 -6.05 -14.53 3.32
CA LEU A 88 -5.90 -13.09 3.53
C LEU A 88 -4.55 -12.60 3.05
N SER A 89 -4.56 -11.56 2.23
CA SER A 89 -3.37 -10.80 1.86
C SER A 89 -3.31 -9.53 2.68
N LEU A 90 -2.11 -9.19 3.16
CA LEU A 90 -1.85 -7.99 3.94
C LEU A 90 -0.76 -7.15 3.25
N SER A 91 -0.89 -5.84 3.32
CA SER A 91 0.19 -4.93 2.97
C SER A 91 0.25 -3.79 3.99
N ILE A 92 1.46 -3.32 4.31
CA ILE A 92 1.68 -2.27 5.30
C ILE A 92 2.62 -1.23 4.70
N SER A 93 2.33 0.05 4.95
CA SER A 93 3.28 1.12 4.73
C SER A 93 3.30 2.11 5.90
N HIS A 94 4.39 2.85 5.99
CA HIS A 94 4.71 3.73 7.11
C HIS A 94 5.25 5.06 6.59
N SER A 95 4.72 6.15 7.15
CA SER A 95 5.27 7.49 7.03
C SER A 95 5.34 8.12 8.43
N PRO A 96 6.18 9.13 8.70
CA PRO A 96 6.16 9.82 10.00
C PRO A 96 4.73 10.24 10.36
N GLY A 97 4.27 9.86 11.56
CA GLY A 97 2.93 10.20 12.03
C GLY A 97 1.84 9.17 11.69
N ILE A 98 2.04 8.29 10.71
CA ILE A 98 1.00 7.36 10.25
C ILE A 98 1.54 6.00 9.78
N SER A 99 0.81 4.94 10.10
CA SER A 99 0.93 3.66 9.39
C SER A 99 -0.39 3.35 8.72
N VAL A 100 -0.33 2.77 7.53
CA VAL A 100 -1.51 2.25 6.84
C VAL A 100 -1.36 0.75 6.65
N ALA A 101 -2.47 0.02 6.77
CA ALA A 101 -2.50 -1.41 6.47
C ALA A 101 -3.70 -1.74 5.59
N ALA A 102 -3.43 -2.43 4.50
CA ALA A 102 -4.44 -3.00 3.61
C ALA A 102 -4.67 -4.46 3.95
N ILE A 103 -5.94 -4.88 3.95
CA ILE A 103 -6.37 -6.26 4.17
C ILE A 103 -7.28 -6.63 3.00
N CYS A 104 -7.06 -7.78 2.37
CA CYS A 104 -7.89 -8.28 1.29
C CYS A 104 -8.09 -9.79 1.36
N GLN A 105 -9.30 -10.24 1.04
CA GLN A 105 -9.63 -11.67 0.92
C GLN A 105 -9.48 -12.12 -0.53
N GLY A 106 -8.75 -13.22 -0.75
CA GLY A 106 -8.72 -13.91 -2.04
C GLY A 106 -7.96 -13.24 -3.18
N ALA A 107 -7.35 -12.07 -2.97
CA ALA A 107 -6.53 -11.38 -3.96
C ALA A 107 -5.25 -10.81 -3.36
N ALA A 108 -4.23 -10.62 -4.20
CA ALA A 108 -3.01 -9.94 -3.82
C ALA A 108 -3.26 -8.43 -3.67
N ILE A 109 -2.55 -7.80 -2.74
CA ILE A 109 -2.73 -6.39 -2.41
C ILE A 109 -1.41 -5.73 -2.04
N GLY A 110 -1.25 -4.47 -2.43
CA GLY A 110 -0.12 -3.64 -2.04
C GLY A 110 -0.59 -2.26 -1.61
N ILE A 111 0.09 -1.65 -0.64
CA ILE A 111 -0.22 -0.29 -0.18
C ILE A 111 1.07 0.49 0.04
N ASP A 112 1.03 1.77 -0.27
CA ASP A 112 2.07 2.71 0.10
C ASP A 112 1.55 4.07 0.57
N VAL A 113 2.33 4.73 1.42
CA VAL A 113 2.01 6.07 1.96
C VAL A 113 3.28 6.90 2.11
N MET A 114 3.20 8.16 1.72
CA MET A 114 4.28 9.13 1.79
C MET A 114 3.76 10.47 2.31
N GLN A 115 4.53 11.14 3.17
CA GLN A 115 4.27 12.53 3.54
C GLN A 115 4.77 13.43 2.41
N ILE A 116 3.92 14.35 1.93
CA ILE A 116 4.21 15.17 0.74
C ILE A 116 5.44 16.05 0.97
N GLU A 117 5.55 16.64 2.16
CA GLU A 117 6.66 17.53 2.54
C GLU A 117 8.02 16.81 2.64
N ALA A 118 8.05 15.47 2.65
CA ALA A 118 9.31 14.71 2.64
C ALA A 118 10.10 14.90 1.34
N VAL A 119 9.44 15.33 0.26
CA VAL A 119 10.09 15.63 -1.02
C VAL A 119 10.63 17.05 -0.97
N THR A 120 11.93 17.25 -0.78
CA THR A 120 12.50 18.61 -0.79
C THR A 120 12.77 19.07 -2.22
N PRO A 121 12.09 20.13 -2.74
CA PRO A 121 12.37 20.66 -4.06
C PRO A 121 13.82 21.15 -4.14
N GLY A 122 14.56 20.71 -5.15
CA GLY A 122 15.97 21.11 -5.35
C GLY A 122 17.02 20.16 -4.74
N HIS A 123 16.62 19.10 -4.03
CA HIS A 123 17.56 18.03 -3.68
C HIS A 123 17.83 17.16 -4.92
N PRO A 124 19.09 16.98 -5.37
CA PRO A 124 19.39 16.33 -6.67
C PRO A 124 18.94 14.87 -6.76
N ASP A 125 18.65 14.22 -5.64
CA ASP A 125 18.30 12.80 -5.59
C ASP A 125 16.94 12.44 -6.20
N TRP A 126 15.97 13.38 -6.28
CA TRP A 126 14.64 13.04 -6.79
C TRP A 126 14.67 12.64 -8.26
N LEU A 127 15.49 13.31 -9.09
CA LEU A 127 15.55 13.05 -10.52
C LEU A 127 16.19 11.69 -10.79
N ARG A 128 17.22 11.35 -10.01
CA ARG A 128 17.83 10.03 -10.05
C ARG A 128 16.84 8.95 -9.63
N LEU A 129 16.11 9.13 -8.52
CA LEU A 129 15.08 8.19 -8.09
C LEU A 129 13.98 8.02 -9.15
N ALA A 130 13.51 9.11 -9.75
CA ALA A 130 12.50 9.05 -10.80
C ALA A 130 13.03 8.30 -12.03
N SER A 131 14.24 8.62 -12.48
CA SER A 131 14.88 7.98 -13.64
C SER A 131 15.13 6.49 -13.42
N ASP A 132 15.73 6.15 -12.27
CA ASP A 132 16.16 4.79 -11.95
C ASP A 132 14.97 3.88 -11.64
N TYR A 133 13.86 4.39 -11.06
CA TYR A 133 12.75 3.54 -10.57
C TYR A 133 11.39 3.79 -11.24
N LEU A 134 11.02 5.05 -11.54
CA LEU A 134 9.70 5.38 -12.07
C LEU A 134 9.66 5.35 -13.61
N GLY A 135 10.83 5.41 -14.24
CA GLY A 135 11.00 5.30 -15.69
C GLY A 135 10.83 6.61 -16.44
N PRO A 136 11.08 6.59 -17.77
CA PRO A 136 11.28 7.80 -18.56
C PRO A 136 10.01 8.67 -18.68
N GLN A 137 8.84 8.05 -18.84
CA GLN A 137 7.59 8.80 -19.01
C GLN A 137 7.19 9.53 -17.73
N VAL A 138 7.28 8.87 -16.57
CA VAL A 138 6.98 9.47 -15.27
C VAL A 138 8.00 10.56 -14.94
N THR A 139 9.28 10.31 -15.24
CA THR A 139 10.36 11.29 -15.06
C THR A 139 10.11 12.56 -15.87
N ALA A 140 9.75 12.44 -17.16
CA ALA A 140 9.44 13.59 -18.00
C ALA A 140 8.23 14.40 -17.48
N ASN A 141 7.20 13.72 -16.97
CA ASN A 141 6.04 14.36 -16.36
C ASN A 141 6.43 15.12 -15.07
N LEU A 142 7.33 14.55 -14.26
CA LEU A 142 7.82 15.19 -13.05
C LEU A 142 8.69 16.42 -13.35
N GLN A 143 9.53 16.35 -14.38
CA GLN A 143 10.36 17.48 -14.83
C GLN A 143 9.53 18.65 -15.37
N SER A 144 8.34 18.38 -15.89
CA SER A 144 7.41 19.41 -16.40
C SER A 144 6.37 19.86 -15.36
N ALA A 145 6.35 19.25 -14.17
CA ALA A 145 5.41 19.60 -13.12
C ALA A 145 5.71 21.01 -12.55
N PRO A 146 4.68 21.87 -12.35
CA PRO A 146 4.86 23.14 -11.66
C PRO A 146 5.47 22.96 -10.25
N PRO A 147 6.36 23.86 -9.80
CA PRO A 147 6.97 23.75 -8.47
C PRO A 147 5.95 23.61 -7.32
N ALA A 148 4.78 24.26 -7.45
CA ALA A 148 3.73 24.24 -6.45
C ALA A 148 3.04 22.88 -6.27
N THR A 149 3.07 22.00 -7.28
CA THR A 149 2.43 20.68 -7.24
C THR A 149 3.43 19.53 -7.32
N PHE A 150 4.71 19.83 -7.59
CA PHE A 150 5.77 18.86 -7.77
C PHE A 150 5.83 17.80 -6.66
N GLN A 151 5.80 18.22 -5.39
CA GLN A 151 5.89 17.30 -4.24
C GLN A 151 4.75 16.30 -4.24
N SER A 152 3.51 16.75 -4.50
CA SER A 152 2.33 15.87 -4.55
C SER A 152 2.38 14.92 -5.74
N VAL A 153 2.81 15.40 -6.92
CA VAL A 153 2.94 14.56 -8.12
C VAL A 153 4.02 13.50 -7.94
N PHE A 154 5.16 13.87 -7.35
CA PHE A 154 6.22 12.91 -7.02
C PHE A 154 5.74 11.88 -6.00
N ALA A 155 5.13 12.32 -4.90
CA ALA A 155 4.64 11.42 -3.86
C ALA A 155 3.61 10.44 -4.42
N GLN A 156 2.69 10.89 -5.27
CA GLN A 156 1.71 10.02 -5.92
C GLN A 156 2.37 8.99 -6.84
N ALA A 157 3.29 9.42 -7.70
CA ALA A 157 3.99 8.52 -8.60
C ALA A 157 4.81 7.47 -7.85
N TRP A 158 5.45 7.85 -6.74
CA TRP A 158 6.18 6.95 -5.87
C TRP A 158 5.26 5.94 -5.18
N THR A 159 4.17 6.41 -4.56
CA THR A 159 3.24 5.53 -3.83
C THR A 159 2.53 4.57 -4.80
N ASP A 160 2.20 5.00 -6.01
CA ASP A 160 1.63 4.13 -7.05
C ASP A 160 2.58 2.99 -7.42
N PHE A 161 3.86 3.33 -7.64
CA PHE A 161 4.91 2.37 -7.98
C PHE A 161 5.14 1.36 -6.86
N GLU A 162 5.34 1.83 -5.62
CA GLU A 162 5.57 0.95 -4.48
C GLU A 162 4.35 0.08 -4.13
N ALA A 163 3.13 0.62 -4.23
CA ALA A 163 1.92 -0.16 -4.03
C ALA A 163 1.81 -1.29 -5.06
N ALA A 164 2.08 -1.01 -6.34
CA ALA A 164 2.07 -2.03 -7.39
C ALA A 164 3.17 -3.09 -7.19
N LEU A 165 4.39 -2.70 -6.82
CA LEU A 165 5.47 -3.64 -6.47
C LEU A 165 5.05 -4.57 -5.32
N LYS A 166 4.53 -4.00 -4.22
CA LYS A 166 4.05 -4.75 -3.06
C LYS A 166 2.91 -5.70 -3.42
N CYS A 167 1.99 -5.27 -4.30
CA CYS A 167 0.90 -6.11 -4.79
C CYS A 167 1.41 -7.34 -5.56
N LEU A 168 2.47 -7.18 -6.36
CA LEU A 168 3.10 -8.29 -7.08
C LEU A 168 4.11 -9.09 -6.24
N GLY A 169 4.28 -8.75 -4.95
CA GLY A 169 5.24 -9.39 -4.06
C GLY A 169 6.70 -9.11 -4.43
N LEU A 170 6.98 -7.98 -5.07
CA LEU A 170 8.31 -7.56 -5.50
C LEU A 170 8.94 -6.60 -4.49
N GLY A 171 10.27 -6.70 -4.36
CA GLY A 171 11.06 -5.66 -3.69
C GLY A 171 11.24 -4.44 -4.58
N LEU A 172 11.78 -3.36 -4.00
CA LEU A 172 12.19 -2.19 -4.76
C LEU A 172 13.23 -2.61 -5.81
N THR A 173 12.95 -2.32 -7.07
CA THR A 173 13.79 -2.68 -8.21
C THR A 173 13.74 -1.58 -9.23
N GLU A 174 14.85 -1.35 -9.92
CA GLU A 174 14.95 -0.32 -10.96
C GLU A 174 14.00 -0.60 -12.13
N TRP A 175 13.63 0.48 -12.82
CA TRP A 175 12.73 0.46 -13.94
C TRP A 175 13.30 -0.36 -15.09
N SER A 176 12.42 -1.16 -15.71
CA SER A 176 12.64 -1.73 -17.03
C SER A 176 11.31 -1.80 -17.79
N PRO A 177 11.31 -1.90 -19.13
CA PRO A 177 10.09 -2.12 -19.90
C PRO A 177 9.29 -3.36 -19.42
N GLU A 178 9.99 -4.42 -19.04
CA GLU A 178 9.38 -5.66 -18.53
C GLU A 178 8.72 -5.43 -17.18
N LEU A 179 9.36 -4.68 -16.27
CA LEU A 179 8.76 -4.31 -15.00
C LEU A 179 7.51 -3.45 -15.23
N ALA A 180 7.59 -2.43 -16.09
CA ALA A 180 6.45 -1.57 -16.40
C ALA A 180 5.26 -2.38 -16.94
N SER A 181 5.51 -3.32 -17.85
CA SER A 181 4.48 -4.22 -18.37
C SER A 181 3.85 -5.10 -17.28
N ARG A 182 4.63 -5.55 -16.29
CA ARG A 182 4.11 -6.32 -15.16
C ARG A 182 3.25 -5.45 -14.24
N LEU A 183 3.71 -4.26 -13.91
CA LEU A 183 2.97 -3.32 -13.05
C LEU A 183 1.67 -2.86 -13.69
N ALA A 184 1.58 -2.81 -15.02
CA ALA A 184 0.33 -2.50 -15.74
C ALA A 184 -0.80 -3.54 -15.51
N SER A 185 -0.50 -4.72 -14.98
CA SER A 185 -1.52 -5.69 -14.54
C SER A 185 -2.21 -5.31 -13.22
N CYS A 186 -1.64 -4.35 -12.49
CA CYS A 186 -2.20 -3.84 -11.26
C CYS A 186 -3.22 -2.73 -11.55
N ARG A 187 -4.34 -2.76 -10.84
CA ARG A 187 -5.23 -1.62 -10.68
C ARG A 187 -4.77 -0.84 -9.46
N VAL A 188 -4.30 0.39 -9.69
CA VAL A 188 -3.86 1.31 -8.63
C VAL A 188 -4.94 2.35 -8.36
N MET A 189 -5.20 2.62 -7.09
CA MET A 189 -6.23 3.55 -6.60
C MET A 189 -5.63 4.43 -5.50
N ALA A 190 -6.00 5.71 -5.47
CA ALA A 190 -5.57 6.62 -4.41
C ALA A 190 -6.27 6.29 -3.08
N LEU A 191 -5.65 6.65 -1.96
CA LEU A 191 -6.22 6.56 -0.62
C LEU A 191 -6.83 7.90 -0.19
N ASP A 192 -7.98 7.86 0.47
CA ASP A 192 -8.57 9.03 1.14
C ASP A 192 -7.80 9.32 2.45
N LEU A 193 -6.79 10.17 2.36
CA LEU A 193 -5.87 10.53 3.45
C LEU A 193 -5.88 12.03 3.74
N PRO A 194 -5.44 12.46 4.93
CA PRO A 194 -5.23 13.88 5.22
C PRO A 194 -4.28 14.52 4.20
N ALA A 195 -4.50 15.80 3.88
CA ALA A 195 -3.79 16.51 2.81
C ALA A 195 -2.25 16.54 2.92
N SER A 196 -1.67 16.27 4.09
CA SER A 196 -0.22 16.16 4.29
C SER A 196 0.38 14.85 3.77
N TYR A 197 -0.47 13.87 3.45
CA TYR A 197 -0.06 12.55 2.97
C TYR A 197 -0.63 12.27 1.59
N CYS A 198 0.14 11.49 0.84
CA CYS A 198 -0.27 10.82 -0.38
C CYS A 198 -0.19 9.32 -0.13
N GLY A 199 -1.09 8.54 -0.72
CA GLY A 199 -1.02 7.10 -0.61
C GLY A 199 -1.81 6.40 -1.69
N SER A 200 -1.37 5.18 -1.99
CA SER A 200 -1.91 4.37 -3.05
C SER A 200 -2.09 2.95 -2.59
N ILE A 201 -3.08 2.28 -3.18
CA ILE A 201 -3.34 0.87 -3.01
C ILE A 201 -3.46 0.20 -4.37
N ALA A 202 -2.93 -1.01 -4.49
CA ALA A 202 -2.90 -1.76 -5.72
C ALA A 202 -3.50 -3.16 -5.51
N THR A 203 -4.27 -3.61 -6.49
CA THR A 203 -4.71 -5.01 -6.65
C THR A 203 -4.37 -5.54 -8.02
N VAL A 204 -4.32 -6.87 -8.17
CA VAL A 204 -4.27 -7.47 -9.51
C VAL A 204 -5.65 -7.35 -10.14
N ALA A 205 -5.74 -6.82 -11.36
CA ALA A 205 -6.99 -6.81 -12.11
C ALA A 205 -7.48 -8.26 -12.25
N GLY A 206 -8.74 -8.52 -11.86
CA GLY A 206 -9.29 -9.86 -11.77
C GLY A 206 -9.38 -10.53 -13.14
N ASP A 207 -8.31 -11.19 -13.57
CA ASP A 207 -8.25 -12.20 -14.64
C ASP A 207 -6.93 -13.00 -14.65
N SER A 208 -6.16 -13.02 -13.55
CA SER A 208 -4.87 -13.73 -13.50
C SER A 208 -4.57 -14.43 -12.18
N VAL A 209 -5.59 -14.85 -11.43
CA VAL A 209 -5.40 -15.72 -10.25
C VAL A 209 -5.02 -17.16 -10.65
N THR A 210 -5.26 -17.56 -11.91
CA THR A 210 -5.14 -18.98 -12.32
C THR A 210 -3.75 -19.41 -12.83
N GLN A 211 -2.78 -18.51 -13.04
CA GLN A 211 -1.50 -18.88 -13.68
C GLN A 211 -0.27 -18.95 -12.76
N LEU A 212 -0.29 -18.36 -11.56
CA LEU A 212 0.88 -18.42 -10.67
C LEU A 212 0.96 -19.70 -9.80
N ALA A 213 -0.13 -20.49 -9.73
CA ALA A 213 -0.18 -21.74 -8.96
C ALA A 213 0.31 -22.98 -9.74
N ARG A 214 0.87 -22.83 -10.95
CA ARG A 214 1.32 -23.96 -11.80
C ARG A 214 2.84 -24.05 -12.01
N ARG A 215 3.63 -23.34 -11.21
CA ARG A 215 5.10 -23.45 -11.26
C ARG A 215 5.69 -23.66 -9.85
N THR A 216 5.38 -24.81 -9.28
CA THR A 216 6.15 -25.52 -8.25
C THR A 216 6.07 -26.99 -8.59
#